data_AF-A0A927Z279-F1
#
_entry.id   AF-A0A927Z279-F1
#
_cell.length_a   1.000
_cell.length_b   1.000
_cell.length_c   1.000
_cell.angle_alpha   90.00
_cell.angle_beta   90.00
_cell.angle_gamma   90.00
#
_symmetry.space_group_name_H-M   'P 1'
#
loop_
_entity.id
_entity.type
_entity.pdbx_description
1 polymer ?
#
loop_
_entity_poly.entity_id
_entity_poly.type
_entity_poly.pdbx_seq_one_letter_code
_entity_poly.pdbx_strand_id
1 'polypeptide(L)'
;MNKIKYDKRDRKRFLSLAIITTIIVIICLILMNTEWPENLEASVMGVLIVIVFTVFPVVALATWVMFADSYTYLKRLEKYGYIVPNNKKEYDNNLENIATGELKALEQPSSESEILAIISWIVSVAMVGYTIFLSIRFFHMLENVAFFIIVTVVLVIFWLVFGFSFWKQRLRDKYKDDVDFNSPLKPRKHLVEGIVTIIILLTISVAIAVNMYTMSRYVERSKENPEDIVRVEIPKEI
;
A
#
# COMPACT_ATOMS: atom_id res chain seq x y z
N MET A 1 -24.72 -6.22 -15.68
CA MET A 1 -23.96 -7.23 -16.44
C MET A 1 -22.57 -7.30 -15.87
N ASN A 2 -22.23 -8.39 -15.18
CA ASN A 2 -20.97 -8.52 -14.46
C ASN A 2 -19.86 -8.99 -15.41
N LYS A 3 -18.83 -8.14 -15.56
CA LYS A 3 -17.76 -8.36 -16.54
C LYS A 3 -16.63 -9.21 -15.96
N ILE A 4 -16.09 -10.12 -16.77
CA ILE A 4 -14.87 -10.85 -16.43
C ILE A 4 -13.71 -9.86 -16.33
N LYS A 5 -13.13 -9.73 -15.12
CA LYS A 5 -12.05 -8.75 -14.85
C LYS A 5 -10.73 -9.15 -15.52
N TYR A 6 -10.33 -10.41 -15.39
CA TYR A 6 -9.07 -10.96 -15.93
C TYR A 6 -9.26 -12.35 -16.52
N ASP A 7 -8.39 -12.73 -17.47
CA ASP A 7 -8.26 -14.09 -17.99
C ASP A 7 -6.81 -14.60 -17.84
N LYS A 8 -6.56 -15.88 -18.18
CA LYS A 8 -5.20 -16.46 -18.10
C LYS A 8 -4.21 -15.76 -19.03
N ARG A 9 -4.67 -15.15 -20.14
CA ARG A 9 -3.82 -14.45 -21.10
C ARG A 9 -3.36 -13.10 -20.54
N ASP A 10 -4.26 -12.34 -19.93
CA ASP A 10 -4.00 -11.10 -19.23
C ASP A 10 -3.01 -11.34 -18.09
N ARG A 11 -3.20 -12.40 -17.28
CA ARG A 11 -2.22 -12.78 -16.24
C ARG A 11 -0.83 -13.02 -16.80
N LYS A 12 -0.71 -13.78 -17.90
CA LYS A 12 0.59 -14.04 -18.55
C LYS A 12 1.23 -12.75 -19.06
N ARG A 13 0.44 -11.86 -19.66
CA ARG A 13 0.91 -10.55 -20.13
C ARG A 13 1.42 -9.69 -18.98
N PHE A 14 0.68 -9.60 -17.88
CA PHE A 14 1.12 -8.85 -16.70
C PHE A 14 2.41 -9.44 -16.10
N LEU A 15 2.54 -10.76 -16.04
CA LEU A 15 3.78 -11.40 -15.57
C LEU A 15 4.98 -11.04 -16.47
N SER A 16 4.83 -11.19 -17.78
CA SER A 16 5.90 -10.84 -18.74
C SER A 16 6.27 -9.37 -18.62
N LEU A 17 5.28 -8.47 -18.54
CA LEU A 17 5.52 -7.04 -18.41
C LEU A 17 6.19 -6.67 -17.08
N ALA A 18 5.80 -7.30 -15.97
CA ALA A 18 6.41 -7.10 -14.66
C ALA A 18 7.88 -7.54 -14.65
N ILE A 19 8.20 -8.68 -15.27
CA ILE A 19 9.58 -9.15 -15.39
C ILE A 19 10.41 -8.18 -16.24
N ILE A 20 9.92 -7.79 -17.43
CA ILE A 20 10.63 -6.88 -18.34
C ILE A 20 10.91 -5.53 -17.66
N THR A 21 9.89 -4.93 -17.05
CA THR A 21 10.02 -3.64 -16.36
C THR A 21 10.95 -3.72 -15.16
N THR A 22 10.95 -4.83 -14.41
CA THR A 22 11.90 -5.06 -13.31
C THR A 22 13.33 -5.19 -13.82
N ILE A 23 13.56 -5.92 -14.92
CA ILE A 23 14.89 -6.03 -15.54
C ILE A 23 15.39 -4.65 -15.98
N ILE A 24 14.53 -3.83 -16.59
CA ILE A 24 14.87 -2.45 -16.98
C ILE A 24 15.27 -1.63 -15.75
N VAL A 25 14.50 -1.68 -14.66
CA VAL A 25 14.84 -1.00 -13.40
C VAL A 25 16.21 -1.44 -12.89
N ILE A 26 16.48 -2.74 -12.87
CA ILE A 26 17.77 -3.29 -12.39
C ILE A 26 18.92 -2.79 -13.28
N ILE A 27 18.78 -2.86 -14.61
CA ILE A 27 19.79 -2.35 -15.55
C ILE A 27 20.03 -0.86 -15.30
N CYS A 28 18.97 -0.07 -15.17
CA CYS A 28 19.07 1.36 -14.88
C CYS A 28 19.79 1.64 -13.56
N LEU A 29 19.50 0.88 -12.49
CA LEU A 29 20.19 1.01 -11.20
C LEU A 29 21.67 0.64 -11.31
N ILE A 30 22.03 -0.37 -12.10
CA ILE A 30 23.43 -0.75 -12.35
C ILE A 30 24.15 0.38 -13.09
N LEU A 31 23.54 0.94 -14.15
CA LEU A 31 24.10 2.06 -14.91
C LEU A 31 24.25 3.33 -14.07
N MET A 32 23.37 3.55 -13.08
CA MET A 32 23.52 4.66 -12.13
C MET A 32 24.72 4.50 -11.19
N ASN A 33 25.17 3.27 -10.95
CA ASN A 33 26.30 2.97 -10.09
C ASN A 33 27.64 2.91 -10.85
N THR A 34 27.64 3.15 -12.17
CA THR A 34 28.85 3.28 -12.98
C THR A 34 29.26 4.75 -13.11
N GLU A 35 30.56 5.00 -13.26
CA GLU A 35 31.08 6.35 -13.46
C GLU A 35 30.47 6.99 -14.71
N TRP A 36 29.86 8.16 -14.51
CA TRP A 36 29.20 8.90 -15.58
C TRP A 36 30.24 9.64 -16.44
N PRO A 37 30.06 9.70 -17.76
CA PRO A 37 30.92 10.48 -18.62
C PRO A 37 30.94 11.95 -18.18
N GLU A 38 32.13 12.54 -18.00
CA GLU A 38 32.29 13.94 -17.56
C GLU A 38 31.66 14.96 -18.53
N ASN A 39 31.41 14.56 -19.77
CA ASN A 39 30.80 15.38 -20.82
C ASN A 39 29.26 15.29 -20.85
N LEU A 40 28.62 14.59 -19.92
CA LEU A 40 27.16 14.51 -19.87
C LEU A 40 26.58 15.80 -19.29
N GLU A 41 25.68 16.45 -20.05
CA GLU A 41 24.98 17.63 -19.56
C GLU A 41 24.17 17.31 -18.28
N ALA A 42 24.23 18.22 -17.30
CA ALA A 42 23.51 18.08 -16.03
C ALA A 42 21.99 17.95 -16.20
N SER A 43 21.44 18.55 -17.27
CA SER A 43 20.03 18.42 -17.67
C SER A 43 19.67 16.97 -18.02
N VAL A 44 20.50 16.29 -18.81
CA VAL A 44 20.33 14.90 -19.23
C VAL A 44 20.47 13.97 -18.03
N MET A 45 21.44 14.23 -17.14
CA MET A 45 21.62 13.49 -15.90
C MET A 45 20.39 13.60 -14.97
N GLY A 46 19.86 14.82 -14.80
CA GLY A 46 18.66 15.05 -13.98
C GLY A 46 17.43 14.30 -14.51
N VAL A 47 17.20 14.31 -15.83
CA VAL A 47 16.11 13.56 -16.46
C VAL A 47 16.29 12.05 -16.27
N LEU A 48 17.50 11.53 -16.45
CA LEU A 48 17.79 10.11 -16.25
C LEU A 48 17.54 9.68 -14.80
N ILE A 49 17.99 10.45 -13.82
CA ILE A 49 17.74 10.18 -12.39
C ILE A 49 16.24 10.13 -12.11
N VAL A 50 15.47 11.11 -12.59
CA VAL A 50 14.01 11.13 -12.40
C VAL A 50 13.38 9.88 -13.00
N ILE A 51 13.70 9.54 -14.24
CA ILE A 51 13.13 8.37 -14.93
C ILE A 51 13.47 7.06 -14.18
N VAL A 52 14.71 6.90 -13.73
CA VAL A 52 15.20 5.67 -13.08
C VAL A 52 14.65 5.51 -11.66
N PHE A 53 14.55 6.59 -10.89
CA PHE A 53 14.11 6.50 -9.49
C PHE A 53 12.60 6.70 -9.30
N THR A 54 11.90 7.26 -10.28
CA THR A 54 10.45 7.51 -10.16
C THR A 54 9.63 6.74 -11.19
N VAL A 55 9.87 6.93 -12.49
CA VAL A 55 8.98 6.41 -13.54
C VAL A 55 9.04 4.89 -13.65
N PHE A 56 10.23 4.31 -13.87
CA PHE A 56 10.35 2.87 -14.07
C PHE A 56 9.98 2.03 -12.83
N PRO A 57 10.37 2.41 -11.59
CA PRO A 57 9.96 1.69 -10.39
C PRO A 57 8.45 1.72 -10.18
N VAL A 58 7.79 2.86 -10.44
CA VAL A 58 6.32 2.96 -10.33
C VAL A 58 5.63 2.05 -11.35
N VAL A 59 6.11 2.02 -12.59
CA VAL A 59 5.56 1.13 -13.63
C VAL A 59 5.79 -0.35 -13.28
N ALA A 60 6.99 -0.70 -12.79
CA ALA A 60 7.29 -2.06 -12.35
C ALA A 60 6.38 -2.49 -11.19
N LEU A 61 6.22 -1.63 -10.17
CA LEU A 61 5.31 -1.88 -9.05
C LEU A 61 3.86 -2.05 -9.51
N ALA A 62 3.36 -1.17 -10.38
CA ALA A 62 1.99 -1.24 -10.89
C ALA A 62 1.73 -2.56 -11.63
N THR A 63 2.69 -3.03 -12.42
CA THR A 63 2.54 -4.29 -13.18
C THR A 63 2.61 -5.53 -12.29
N TRP A 64 3.42 -5.52 -11.23
CA TRP A 64 3.40 -6.54 -10.18
C TRP A 64 2.07 -6.57 -9.41
N VAL A 65 1.50 -5.41 -9.09
CA VAL A 65 0.18 -5.30 -8.45
C VAL A 65 -0.91 -5.87 -9.36
N MET A 66 -0.90 -5.53 -10.65
CA MET A 66 -1.85 -6.08 -11.63
C MET A 66 -1.71 -7.60 -11.79
N PHE A 67 -0.47 -8.12 -11.79
CA PHE A 67 -0.23 -9.55 -11.81
C PHE A 67 -0.82 -10.24 -10.57
N ALA A 68 -0.54 -9.72 -9.37
CA ALA A 68 -1.08 -10.25 -8.12
C ALA A 68 -2.63 -10.20 -8.09
N ASP A 69 -3.23 -9.10 -8.54
CA ASP A 69 -4.70 -8.96 -8.60
C ASP A 69 -5.31 -9.98 -9.58
N SER A 70 -4.71 -10.13 -10.76
CA SER A 70 -5.16 -11.13 -11.74
C SER A 70 -5.00 -12.56 -11.24
N TYR A 71 -3.91 -12.87 -10.52
CA TYR A 71 -3.68 -14.19 -9.95
C TYR A 71 -4.70 -14.53 -8.86
N THR A 72 -4.94 -13.62 -7.93
CA THR A 72 -5.91 -13.80 -6.84
C THR A 72 -7.33 -13.92 -7.39
N TYR A 73 -7.72 -13.09 -8.36
CA TYR A 73 -9.00 -13.18 -9.05
C TYR A 73 -9.24 -14.55 -9.71
N LEU A 74 -8.28 -15.05 -10.49
CA LEU A 74 -8.43 -16.36 -11.16
C LEU A 74 -8.49 -17.51 -10.13
N LYS A 75 -7.76 -17.40 -9.03
CA LYS A 75 -7.82 -18.37 -7.93
C LYS A 75 -9.17 -18.32 -7.19
N ARG A 76 -9.79 -17.14 -7.06
CA ARG A 76 -11.16 -17.01 -6.55
C ARG A 76 -12.16 -17.70 -7.48
N LEU A 77 -12.07 -17.48 -8.79
CA LEU A 77 -12.95 -18.17 -9.75
C LEU A 77 -12.87 -19.69 -9.62
N GLU A 78 -11.65 -20.23 -9.54
CA GLU A 78 -11.41 -21.66 -9.33
C GLU A 78 -11.99 -22.15 -7.99
N LYS A 79 -11.81 -21.39 -6.90
CA LYS A 79 -12.36 -21.72 -5.57
C LYS A 79 -13.89 -21.79 -5.58
N TYR A 80 -14.55 -20.95 -6.37
CA TYR A 80 -16.01 -20.93 -6.54
C TYR A 80 -16.54 -21.98 -7.52
N GLY A 81 -15.65 -22.80 -8.13
CA GLY A 81 -16.04 -23.86 -9.06
C GLY A 81 -16.27 -23.39 -10.49
N TYR A 82 -15.88 -22.16 -10.84
CA TYR A 82 -15.94 -21.66 -12.21
C TYR A 82 -14.76 -22.20 -13.04
N ILE A 83 -15.02 -22.52 -14.31
CA ILE A 83 -13.95 -22.83 -15.25
C ILE A 83 -13.18 -21.56 -15.56
N VAL A 84 -11.89 -21.53 -15.19
CA VAL A 84 -11.03 -20.35 -15.38
C VAL A 84 -10.84 -20.06 -16.87
N PRO A 85 -11.31 -18.90 -17.39
CA PRO A 85 -11.30 -18.62 -18.82
C PRO A 85 -9.88 -18.46 -19.36
N ASN A 86 -9.61 -19.07 -20.51
CA ASN A 86 -8.35 -18.86 -21.22
C ASN A 86 -8.34 -17.49 -21.92
N ASN A 87 -9.48 -17.09 -22.48
CA ASN A 87 -9.71 -15.80 -23.11
C ASN A 87 -11.12 -15.31 -22.76
N LYS A 88 -11.24 -14.12 -22.15
CA LYS A 88 -12.55 -13.55 -21.75
C LYS A 88 -13.50 -13.30 -22.92
N LYS A 89 -12.98 -13.16 -24.14
CA LYS A 89 -13.79 -13.00 -25.37
C LYS A 89 -14.60 -14.26 -25.71
N GLU A 90 -14.17 -15.43 -25.26
CA GLU A 90 -14.89 -16.71 -25.49
C GLU A 90 -16.25 -16.73 -24.77
N TYR A 91 -16.40 -15.93 -23.71
CA TYR A 91 -17.59 -15.87 -22.86
C TYR A 91 -18.34 -14.54 -22.99
N ASP A 92 -18.11 -13.80 -24.08
CA ASP A 92 -18.63 -12.44 -24.31
C ASP A 92 -18.32 -11.46 -23.16
N ASN A 93 -17.18 -11.66 -22.49
CA ASN A 93 -16.78 -10.94 -21.28
C ASN A 93 -17.80 -10.99 -20.13
N ASN A 94 -18.79 -11.89 -20.14
CA ASN A 94 -19.80 -12.00 -19.10
C ASN A 94 -19.46 -13.17 -18.15
N LEU A 95 -19.45 -12.89 -16.84
CA LEU A 95 -19.24 -13.88 -15.78
C LEU A 95 -20.35 -14.94 -15.77
N GLU A 96 -21.59 -14.55 -16.11
CA GLU A 96 -22.75 -15.45 -16.13
C GLU A 96 -22.63 -16.57 -17.18
N ASN A 97 -21.85 -16.31 -18.25
CA ASN A 97 -21.67 -17.26 -19.35
C ASN A 97 -20.59 -18.32 -19.04
N ILE A 98 -19.85 -18.18 -17.93
CA ILE A 98 -18.84 -19.16 -17.54
C ILE A 98 -19.54 -20.40 -17.00
N ALA A 99 -19.24 -21.55 -17.59
CA ALA A 99 -19.72 -22.83 -17.08
C ALA A 99 -19.22 -23.04 -15.64
N THR A 100 -20.16 -23.13 -14.72
CA THR A 100 -19.95 -23.61 -13.35
C THR A 100 -19.81 -25.13 -13.39
N GLY A 101 -18.71 -25.66 -12.83
CA GLY A 101 -18.64 -27.08 -12.49
C GLY A 101 -19.49 -27.39 -11.26
N GLU A 102 -19.06 -28.36 -10.45
CA GLU A 102 -19.61 -28.54 -9.11
C GLU A 102 -19.31 -27.28 -8.27
N LEU A 103 -20.35 -26.53 -7.93
CA LEU A 103 -20.30 -25.41 -6.99
C LEU A 103 -19.77 -25.93 -5.65
N LYS A 104 -18.46 -25.88 -5.45
CA LYS A 104 -17.86 -25.98 -4.13
C LYS A 104 -18.15 -24.67 -3.41
N ALA A 105 -19.38 -24.56 -2.91
CA ALA A 105 -19.77 -23.57 -1.93
C ALA A 105 -18.94 -23.83 -0.67
N LEU A 106 -17.71 -23.34 -0.64
CA LEU A 106 -16.91 -23.35 0.57
C LEU A 106 -17.52 -22.29 1.50
N GLU A 107 -18.27 -22.77 2.49
CA GLU A 107 -18.74 -22.08 3.70
C GLU A 107 -17.63 -21.39 4.51
N GLN A 108 -16.39 -21.39 4.00
CA GLN A 108 -15.26 -20.82 4.68
C GLN A 108 -15.35 -19.29 4.70
N PRO A 109 -15.05 -18.67 5.87
CA PRO A 109 -14.90 -17.22 5.97
C PRO A 109 -13.86 -16.71 4.95
N SER A 110 -14.02 -15.47 4.50
CA SER A 110 -13.06 -14.86 3.58
C SER A 110 -11.70 -14.74 4.25
N SER A 111 -10.77 -15.62 3.88
CA SER A 111 -9.38 -15.58 4.33
C SER A 111 -8.68 -14.29 3.91
N GLU A 112 -9.12 -13.65 2.81
CA GLU A 112 -8.56 -12.38 2.34
C GLU A 112 -8.88 -11.23 3.30
N SER A 113 -10.13 -11.12 3.77
CA SER A 113 -10.52 -10.07 4.72
C SER A 113 -9.89 -10.27 6.09
N GLU A 114 -9.68 -11.53 6.49
CA GLU A 114 -8.98 -11.88 7.72
C GLU A 114 -7.50 -11.46 7.68
N ILE A 115 -6.80 -11.72 6.58
CA ILE A 115 -5.41 -11.28 6.39
C ILE A 115 -5.31 -9.75 6.48
N LEU A 116 -6.20 -9.01 5.78
CA LEU A 116 -6.22 -7.54 5.82
C LEU A 116 -6.49 -6.99 7.22
N ALA A 117 -7.40 -7.62 7.96
CA ALA A 117 -7.66 -7.27 9.35
C ALA A 117 -6.41 -7.49 10.20
N ILE A 118 -5.80 -8.68 10.13
CA ILE A 118 -4.59 -9.02 10.90
C ILE A 118 -3.46 -8.02 10.64
N ILE A 119 -3.19 -7.70 9.37
CA ILE A 119 -2.16 -6.70 9.01
C ILE A 119 -2.49 -5.35 9.67
N SER A 120 -3.73 -4.90 9.57
CA SER A 120 -4.16 -3.62 10.16
C SER A 120 -4.04 -3.62 11.69
N TRP A 121 -4.33 -4.75 12.35
CA TRP A 121 -4.13 -4.91 13.80
C TRP A 121 -2.65 -4.86 14.19
N ILE A 122 -1.77 -5.53 13.43
CA ILE A 122 -0.32 -5.47 13.66
C ILE A 122 0.19 -4.04 13.55
N VAL A 123 -0.22 -3.31 12.50
CA VAL A 123 0.14 -1.90 12.32
C VAL A 123 -0.36 -1.05 13.49
N SER A 124 -1.59 -1.28 13.94
CA SER A 124 -2.15 -0.58 15.10
C SER A 124 -1.32 -0.81 16.37
N VAL A 125 -0.95 -2.07 16.65
CA VAL A 125 -0.11 -2.42 17.82
C VAL A 125 1.27 -1.75 17.72
N ALA A 126 1.89 -1.74 16.54
CA ALA A 126 3.14 -1.03 16.32
C ALA A 126 3.01 0.49 16.59
N MET A 127 1.90 1.11 16.14
CA MET A 127 1.63 2.53 16.39
C MET A 127 1.36 2.82 17.88
N VAL A 128 0.72 1.90 18.61
CA VAL A 128 0.58 2.00 20.08
C VAL A 128 1.96 1.98 20.73
N GLY A 129 2.81 1.01 20.37
CA GLY A 129 4.18 0.93 20.88
C GLY A 129 4.97 2.21 20.60
N TYR A 130 4.84 2.76 19.39
CA TYR A 130 5.46 4.03 19.02
C TYR A 130 4.93 5.23 19.82
N THR A 131 3.61 5.28 20.06
CA THR A 131 2.98 6.34 20.87
C THR A 131 3.46 6.28 22.33
N ILE A 132 3.57 5.08 22.90
CA ILE A 132 4.12 4.87 24.25
C ILE A 132 5.59 5.32 24.29
N PHE A 133 6.38 4.92 23.30
CA PHE A 133 7.77 5.34 23.20
C PHE A 133 7.93 6.87 23.18
N LEU A 134 7.15 7.57 22.34
CA LEU A 134 7.17 9.04 22.29
C LEU A 134 6.75 9.66 23.63
N SER A 135 5.71 9.11 24.26
CA SER A 135 5.20 9.60 25.55
C SER A 135 6.25 9.48 26.66
N ILE A 136 6.99 8.37 26.71
CA ILE A 136 8.08 8.18 27.68
C ILE A 136 9.27 9.08 27.33
N ARG A 137 9.67 9.12 26.06
CA ARG A 137 10.84 9.88 25.60
C ARG A 137 10.70 11.37 25.90
N PHE A 138 9.53 11.94 25.66
CA PHE A 138 9.25 13.37 25.81
C PHE A 138 8.41 13.69 27.05
N PHE A 139 8.39 12.80 28.05
CA PHE A 139 7.59 12.96 29.26
C PHE A 139 7.87 14.28 30.00
N HIS A 140 9.13 14.70 30.05
CA HIS A 140 9.55 15.94 30.72
C HIS A 140 9.06 17.23 30.02
N MET A 141 8.50 17.13 28.82
CA MET A 141 8.07 18.27 28.00
C MET A 141 6.68 18.05 27.39
N LEU A 142 5.82 17.34 28.12
CA LEU A 142 4.46 17.00 27.69
C LEU A 142 3.65 18.20 27.23
N GLU A 143 3.73 19.34 27.90
CA GLU A 143 2.98 20.56 27.52
C GLU A 143 3.28 21.02 26.09
N ASN A 144 4.50 20.78 25.61
CA ASN A 144 4.92 21.17 24.26
C ASN A 144 4.65 20.09 23.20
N VAL A 145 4.67 18.83 23.61
CA VAL A 145 4.64 17.67 22.69
C VAL A 145 3.26 16.99 22.70
N ALA A 146 2.35 17.39 23.60
CA ALA A 146 1.02 16.82 23.77
C ALA A 146 0.23 16.79 22.46
N PHE A 147 0.29 17.87 21.66
CA PHE A 147 -0.37 17.89 20.35
C PHE A 147 0.11 16.74 19.46
N PHE A 148 1.41 16.51 19.36
CA PHE A 148 1.97 15.43 18.54
C PHE A 148 1.57 14.05 19.06
N ILE A 149 1.57 13.85 20.38
CA ILE A 149 1.11 12.61 21.01
C ILE A 149 -0.39 12.36 20.73
N ILE A 150 -1.21 13.41 20.79
CA ILE A 150 -2.65 13.30 20.46
C ILE A 150 -2.83 12.82 19.01
N VAL A 151 -2.07 13.37 18.06
CA VAL A 151 -2.21 12.95 16.67
C VAL A 151 -1.76 11.49 16.47
N THR A 152 -0.72 11.02 17.18
CA THR A 152 -0.37 9.59 17.11
C THR A 152 -1.46 8.69 17.71
N VAL A 153 -2.14 9.12 18.78
CA VAL A 153 -3.32 8.42 19.32
C VAL A 153 -4.46 8.39 18.30
N VAL A 154 -4.72 9.49 17.59
CA VAL A 154 -5.72 9.52 16.51
C VAL A 154 -5.36 8.53 15.39
N LEU A 155 -4.08 8.43 15.01
CA LEU A 155 -3.63 7.43 14.04
C LEU A 155 -3.83 6.00 14.54
N VAL A 156 -3.58 5.72 15.83
CA VAL A 156 -3.86 4.41 16.43
C VAL A 156 -5.34 4.07 16.30
N ILE A 157 -6.24 4.99 16.70
CA ILE A 157 -7.69 4.79 16.60
C ILE A 157 -8.10 4.54 15.14
N PHE A 158 -7.55 5.32 14.21
CA PHE A 158 -7.80 5.14 12.79
C PHE A 158 -7.44 3.72 12.32
N TRP A 159 -6.26 3.22 12.67
CA TRP A 159 -5.84 1.84 12.32
C TRP A 159 -6.69 0.76 13.00
N LEU A 160 -7.14 0.98 14.24
CA LEU A 160 -8.07 0.08 14.93
C LEU A 160 -9.42 0.00 14.20
N VAL A 161 -9.99 1.14 13.83
CA VAL A 161 -11.25 1.21 13.07
C VAL A 161 -11.10 0.53 11.71
N PHE A 162 -9.96 0.70 11.06
CA PHE A 162 -9.67 0.06 9.78
C PHE A 162 -9.57 -1.47 9.91
N GLY A 163 -8.85 -1.96 10.92
CA GLY A 163 -8.77 -3.39 11.25
C GLY A 163 -10.14 -3.99 11.58
N PHE A 164 -10.96 -3.29 12.36
CA PHE A 164 -12.33 -3.71 12.66
C PHE A 164 -13.22 -3.73 11.41
N SER A 165 -13.06 -2.76 10.50
CA SER A 165 -13.80 -2.72 9.24
C SER A 165 -13.50 -3.93 8.36
N PHE A 166 -12.22 -4.32 8.22
CA PHE A 166 -11.85 -5.54 7.49
C PHE A 166 -12.30 -6.81 8.20
N TRP A 167 -12.24 -6.83 9.54
CA TRP A 167 -12.75 -7.96 10.32
C TRP A 167 -14.25 -8.17 10.07
N LYS A 168 -15.04 -7.09 10.05
CA LYS A 168 -16.47 -7.15 9.77
C LYS A 168 -16.77 -7.65 8.35
N GLN A 169 -15.91 -7.36 7.37
CA GLN A 169 -16.05 -7.84 5.99
C GLN A 169 -15.93 -9.37 5.86
N ARG A 170 -15.42 -10.06 6.88
CA ARG A 170 -15.43 -11.54 6.95
C ARG A 170 -16.85 -12.12 6.94
N LEU A 171 -17.85 -11.37 7.43
CA LEU A 171 -19.21 -11.86 7.57
C LEU A 171 -19.91 -11.95 6.20
N ARG A 172 -20.30 -13.17 5.82
CA ARG A 172 -20.95 -13.48 4.52
C ARG A 172 -22.42 -13.06 4.46
N ASP A 173 -23.05 -12.71 5.57
CA ASP A 173 -24.44 -12.25 5.67
C ASP A 173 -24.62 -10.81 5.15
N LYS A 174 -23.56 -10.00 5.18
CA LYS A 174 -23.58 -8.57 4.84
C LYS A 174 -22.74 -8.23 3.61
N TYR A 175 -21.77 -9.08 3.28
CA TYR A 175 -20.84 -8.82 2.20
C TYR A 175 -20.70 -9.99 1.23
N LYS A 176 -20.44 -9.68 -0.05
CA LYS A 176 -20.18 -10.65 -1.13
C LYS A 176 -18.84 -10.43 -1.82
N ASP A 177 -18.36 -11.48 -2.48
CA ASP A 177 -17.21 -11.40 -3.37
C ASP A 177 -17.63 -10.91 -4.77
N ASP A 178 -16.67 -10.43 -5.57
CA ASP A 178 -16.88 -9.91 -6.94
C ASP A 178 -17.36 -10.97 -7.93
N VAL A 179 -17.08 -12.25 -7.64
CA VAL A 179 -17.51 -13.41 -8.42
C VAL A 179 -18.93 -13.87 -8.08
N ASP A 180 -19.56 -13.30 -7.06
CA ASP A 180 -20.95 -13.59 -6.67
C ASP A 180 -21.91 -12.54 -7.24
N PHE A 181 -22.43 -12.84 -8.44
CA PHE A 181 -23.28 -11.93 -9.20
C PHE A 181 -24.75 -11.92 -8.76
N ASN A 182 -25.24 -13.00 -8.14
CA ASN A 182 -26.64 -13.16 -7.76
C ASN A 182 -26.97 -12.60 -6.36
N SER A 183 -25.96 -12.25 -5.57
CA SER A 183 -26.15 -11.76 -4.21
C SER A 183 -26.42 -10.24 -4.15
N PRO A 184 -27.43 -9.76 -3.38
CA PRO A 184 -27.69 -8.33 -3.18
C PRO A 184 -26.75 -7.66 -2.16
N LEU A 185 -25.77 -8.40 -1.62
CA LEU A 185 -24.90 -7.96 -0.53
C LEU A 185 -23.83 -6.95 -0.99
N LYS A 186 -23.22 -6.25 -0.02
CA LYS A 186 -22.19 -5.23 -0.27
C LYS A 186 -20.89 -5.88 -0.77
N PRO A 187 -20.19 -5.35 -1.80
CA PRO A 187 -18.91 -5.91 -2.24
C PRO A 187 -17.85 -5.79 -1.13
N ARG A 188 -17.07 -6.85 -0.92
CA ARG A 188 -15.87 -6.85 -0.06
C ARG A 188 -14.69 -6.21 -0.78
N LYS A 189 -13.77 -5.62 -0.02
CA LYS A 189 -12.46 -5.26 -0.55
C LYS A 189 -11.64 -6.52 -0.80
N HIS A 190 -11.02 -6.59 -1.97
CA HIS A 190 -10.12 -7.68 -2.34
C HIS A 190 -8.78 -7.56 -1.64
N LEU A 191 -8.07 -8.68 -1.51
CA LEU A 191 -6.75 -8.72 -0.87
C LEU A 191 -5.78 -7.68 -1.45
N VAL A 192 -5.65 -7.59 -2.77
CA VAL A 192 -4.68 -6.69 -3.42
C VAL A 192 -5.08 -5.23 -3.24
N GLU A 193 -6.35 -4.89 -3.47
CA GLU A 193 -6.86 -3.52 -3.24
C GLU A 193 -6.71 -3.10 -1.77
N GLY A 194 -6.97 -4.02 -0.84
CA GLY A 194 -6.78 -3.83 0.58
C GLY A 194 -5.31 -3.59 0.95
N ILE A 195 -4.38 -4.40 0.43
CA ILE A 195 -2.94 -4.25 0.66
C ILE A 195 -2.44 -2.91 0.12
N VAL A 196 -2.83 -2.54 -1.11
CA VAL A 196 -2.46 -1.24 -1.70
C VAL A 196 -2.96 -0.09 -0.83
N THR A 197 -4.22 -0.18 -0.35
CA THR A 197 -4.78 0.83 0.57
C THR A 197 -3.96 0.91 1.86
N ILE A 198 -3.61 -0.23 2.46
CA ILE A 198 -2.81 -0.30 3.69
C ILE A 198 -1.43 0.32 3.46
N ILE A 199 -0.75 -0.01 2.36
CA ILE A 199 0.59 0.53 2.06
C ILE A 199 0.54 2.06 1.96
N ILE A 200 -0.41 2.62 1.20
CA ILE A 200 -0.55 4.08 1.05
C ILE A 200 -0.77 4.75 2.41
N LEU A 201 -1.71 4.23 3.20
CA LEU A 201 -2.02 4.76 4.53
C LEU A 201 -0.84 4.61 5.50
N LEU A 202 -0.07 3.53 5.38
CA LEU A 202 1.13 3.30 6.19
C LEU A 202 2.22 4.30 5.82
N THR A 203 2.47 4.56 4.53
CA THR A 203 3.43 5.58 4.09
C THR A 203 3.08 6.96 4.66
N ILE A 204 1.81 7.34 4.62
CA ILE A 204 1.34 8.61 5.21
C ILE A 204 1.54 8.60 6.73
N SER A 205 1.18 7.51 7.41
CA SER A 205 1.33 7.39 8.86
C SER A 205 2.80 7.51 9.29
N VAL A 206 3.71 6.85 8.56
CA VAL A 206 5.16 6.93 8.80
C VAL A 206 5.68 8.34 8.55
N ALA A 207 5.28 8.99 7.46
CA ALA A 207 5.68 10.37 7.18
C ALA A 207 5.25 11.31 8.32
N ILE A 208 4.00 11.17 8.80
CA ILE A 208 3.49 11.95 9.93
C ILE A 208 4.33 11.66 11.20
N ALA A 209 4.57 10.39 11.53
CA ALA A 209 5.36 9.98 12.69
C ALA A 209 6.79 10.56 12.65
N VAL A 210 7.47 10.48 11.51
CA VAL A 210 8.83 11.03 11.33
C VAL A 210 8.84 12.54 11.52
N ASN A 211 7.88 13.26 10.94
CA ASN A 211 7.75 14.70 11.13
C ASN A 211 7.52 15.06 12.61
N MET A 212 6.66 14.32 13.31
CA MET A 212 6.40 14.53 14.74
C MET A 212 7.64 14.32 15.61
N TYR A 213 8.37 13.24 15.37
CA TYR A 213 9.62 12.99 16.08
C TYR A 213 10.63 14.11 15.87
N THR A 214 10.77 14.56 14.62
CA THR A 214 11.71 15.62 14.24
C THR A 214 11.34 16.94 14.89
N MET A 215 10.05 17.30 14.89
CA MET A 215 9.54 18.52 15.51
C MET A 215 9.67 18.48 17.03
N SER A 216 9.37 17.33 17.66
CA SER A 216 9.54 17.15 19.11
C SER A 216 10.99 17.33 19.53
N ARG A 217 11.94 16.78 18.75
CA ARG A 217 13.38 16.95 18.98
C ARG A 217 13.84 18.40 18.74
N TYR A 218 13.28 19.08 17.75
CA TYR A 218 13.57 20.49 17.50
C TYR A 218 13.17 21.35 18.71
N VAL A 219 11.98 21.11 19.27
CA VAL A 219 11.52 21.79 20.49
C VAL A 219 12.42 21.47 21.69
N GLU A 220 12.84 20.22 21.86
CA GLU A 220 13.78 19.80 22.93
C GLU A 220 15.07 20.62 22.82
N ARG A 221 15.69 20.63 21.63
CA ARG A 221 16.93 21.37 21.36
C ARG A 221 16.77 22.88 21.54
N SER A 222 15.62 23.43 21.17
CA SER A 222 15.34 24.87 21.33
C SER A 222 15.34 25.33 22.78
N LYS A 223 14.95 24.44 23.70
CA LYS A 223 14.96 24.70 25.14
C LYS A 223 16.34 24.51 25.76
N GLU A 224 17.10 23.54 25.28
CA GLU A 224 18.46 23.27 25.76
C GLU A 224 19.46 24.36 25.33
N ASN A 225 19.37 24.81 24.07
CA ASN A 225 20.30 25.79 23.49
C ASN A 225 19.54 26.93 22.77
N PRO A 226 18.93 27.88 23.49
CA PRO A 226 18.20 29.00 22.88
C PRO A 226 19.11 29.91 22.02
N GLU A 227 20.41 29.95 22.29
CA GLU A 227 21.38 30.77 21.55
C GLU A 227 21.70 30.24 20.13
N ASP A 228 21.51 28.94 19.89
CA ASP A 228 21.72 28.32 18.57
C ASP A 228 20.65 28.76 17.55
N ILE A 229 19.49 29.21 18.02
CA ILE A 229 18.35 29.63 17.18
C ILE A 229 18.51 31.08 16.73
N VAL A 230 18.99 31.96 17.61
CA VAL A 230 19.17 33.40 17.34
C VAL A 230 20.26 33.65 16.29
N ARG A 231 21.26 32.76 16.16
CA ARG A 231 22.33 32.89 15.14
C ARG A 231 21.86 32.68 13.71
N VAL A 232 20.69 32.07 13.48
CA VAL A 232 20.15 31.86 12.13
C VAL A 232 19.39 33.09 11.63
N GLU A 233 18.87 33.94 12.52
CA GLU A 233 18.05 35.10 12.16
C GLU A 233 18.80 36.43 12.02
N ILE A 234 20.08 36.50 12.42
CA ILE A 234 20.90 37.69 12.22
C ILE A 234 22.12 37.31 11.38
N PRO A 235 22.09 37.49 10.04
CA PRO A 235 23.34 37.73 9.35
C PRO A 235 23.94 38.97 10.01
N LYS A 236 25.04 38.77 10.73
CA LYS A 236 25.87 39.89 11.18
C LYS A 236 26.40 40.57 9.92
N GLU A 237 25.65 41.53 9.40
CA GLU A 237 26.21 42.58 8.57
C GLU A 237 27.26 43.29 9.44
N ILE A 238 28.52 43.02 9.11
CA ILE A 238 29.67 43.86 9.42
C ILE A 238 30.04 44.53 8.10
#